data_AF-A0A552F2T6-F1
#
_entry.id   AF-A0A552F2T6-F1
#
_cell.length_a   1.000
_cell.length_b   1.000
_cell.length_c   1.000
_cell.angle_alpha   90.00
_cell.angle_beta   90.00
_cell.angle_gamma   90.00
#
_symmetry.space_group_name_H-M   'P 1'
#
loop_
_entity.id
_entity.type
_entity.pdbx_description
1 polymer ?
#
loop_
_entity_poly.entity_id
_entity_poly.type
_entity_poly.pdbx_seq_one_letter_code
_entity_poly.pdbx_strand_id
1 'polypeptide(L)' 'MTLDKHQIDGLSLISSKTMPAEVFEQLMFNAGYTVVGSAPAKGNRIKVWWNHSSFRRVEAIYSADRSLVITAYHP' A
#
# COMPACT_ATOMS: atom_id res chain seq x y z
N MET A 1 -4.60 3.02 -11.02
CA MET A 1 -3.23 2.46 -11.02
C MET A 1 -2.31 3.66 -10.98
N THR A 2 -1.82 3.96 -9.79
CA THR A 2 -1.15 5.23 -9.44
C THR A 2 -0.16 5.00 -8.30
N LEU A 3 0.34 3.77 -8.12
CA LEU A 3 1.31 3.45 -7.07
C LEU A 3 2.61 4.23 -7.23
N ASP A 4 2.94 4.62 -8.46
CA ASP A 4 4.08 5.46 -8.85
C ASP A 4 3.93 6.95 -8.51
N LYS A 5 2.74 7.40 -8.07
CA LYS A 5 2.46 8.83 -7.88
C LYS A 5 2.73 9.35 -6.49
N HIS A 6 2.94 8.46 -5.51
CA HIS A 6 3.01 8.84 -4.12
C HIS A 6 4.29 8.32 -3.49
N GLN A 7 5.04 9.24 -2.90
CA GLN A 7 6.14 8.89 -2.03
C GLN A 7 5.57 8.38 -0.70
N ILE A 8 6.01 7.20 -0.27
CA ILE A 8 5.70 6.65 1.05
C ILE A 8 6.91 6.90 1.95
N ASP A 9 6.65 7.47 3.12
CA ASP A 9 7.67 7.70 4.15
C ASP A 9 8.40 6.37 4.49
N GLY A 10 9.74 6.38 4.54
CA GLY A 10 10.53 5.18 4.84
C GLY A 10 10.75 4.20 3.68
N LEU A 11 10.15 4.44 2.51
CA LEU A 11 10.38 3.65 1.29
C LEU A 11 11.14 4.44 0.23
N SER A 12 11.86 3.73 -0.64
CA SER A 12 12.35 4.33 -1.89
C SER A 12 11.19 4.64 -2.83
N LEU A 13 11.38 5.61 -3.73
CA LEU A 13 10.36 5.97 -4.72
C LEU A 13 9.97 4.73 -5.54
N ILE A 14 8.68 4.38 -5.50
CA ILE A 14 8.14 3.30 -6.32
C ILE A 14 7.91 3.87 -7.73
N SER A 15 8.55 3.28 -8.74
CA SER A 15 8.42 3.75 -10.14
C SER A 15 7.34 3.01 -10.94
N SER A 16 6.76 1.94 -10.38
CA SER A 16 5.75 1.13 -11.06
C SER A 16 4.33 1.58 -10.72
N LYS A 17 3.45 1.61 -11.73
CA LYS A 17 2.02 1.96 -11.59
C LYS A 17 1.24 0.97 -10.73
N THR A 18 1.72 -0.26 -10.62
CA THR A 18 1.18 -1.37 -9.82
C THR A 18 2.31 -2.31 -9.39
N MET A 19 2.10 -3.13 -8.37
CA MET A 19 3.09 -4.10 -7.90
C MET A 19 2.41 -5.37 -7.37
N PRO A 20 3.04 -6.56 -7.44
CA PRO A 20 2.57 -7.73 -6.70
C PRO A 20 2.40 -7.41 -5.21
N ALA A 21 1.29 -7.85 -4.63
CA ALA A 21 0.97 -7.59 -3.22
C ALA A 21 2.06 -8.06 -2.28
N GLU A 22 2.54 -9.30 -2.46
CA GLU A 22 3.60 -9.87 -1.65
C GLU A 22 4.88 -9.00 -1.63
N VAL A 23 5.29 -8.49 -2.79
CA VAL A 23 6.47 -7.64 -2.92
C VAL A 23 6.25 -6.30 -2.21
N PHE A 24 5.08 -5.69 -2.39
CA PHE A 24 4.76 -4.43 -1.70
C PHE A 24 4.68 -4.61 -0.18
N GLU A 25 4.07 -5.70 0.28
CA GLU A 25 3.93 -6.01 1.70
C GLU A 25 5.29 -6.23 2.35
N GLN A 26 6.20 -6.97 1.69
CA GLN A 26 7.58 -7.13 2.15
C GLN A 26 8.30 -5.78 2.29
N LEU A 27 8.12 -4.86 1.32
CA LEU A 27 8.69 -3.51 1.41
C LEU A 27 8.15 -2.77 2.64
N MET A 28 6.83 -2.79 2.85
CA MET A 28 6.18 -2.12 3.98
C MET A 28 6.67 -2.70 5.32
N PHE A 29 6.73 -4.03 5.46
CA PHE A 29 7.23 -4.67 6.67
C PHE A 29 8.71 -4.37 6.92
N ASN A 30 9.55 -4.37 5.89
CA ASN A 30 10.97 -4.00 6.01
C ASN A 30 11.16 -2.54 6.43
N ALA A 31 10.24 -1.65 6.05
CA ALA A 31 10.20 -0.27 6.49
C ALA A 31 9.56 -0.08 7.89
N GLY A 32 9.18 -1.18 8.56
CA GLY A 32 8.62 -1.19 9.92
C GLY A 32 7.11 -0.96 10.00
N TYR A 33 6.40 -0.87 8.87
CA TYR A 33 4.95 -0.72 8.88
C TYR A 33 4.26 -2.01 9.31
N THR A 34 3.07 -1.86 9.90
CA THR A 34 2.19 -2.97 10.29
C THR A 34 0.78 -2.76 9.74
N VAL A 35 0.11 -3.85 9.38
CA VAL A 35 -1.29 -3.80 8.92
C VAL A 35 -2.20 -3.56 10.12
N VAL A 36 -3.08 -2.57 10.03
CA VAL A 36 -4.06 -2.25 11.09
C VAL A 36 -5.50 -2.56 10.71
N GLY A 37 -5.77 -2.87 9.43
CA GLY A 37 -7.09 -3.32 9.01
C GLY A 37 -7.28 -3.28 7.50
N SER A 38 -8.44 -3.76 7.06
CA SER A 38 -8.85 -3.72 5.65
C SER A 38 -10.35 -3.53 5.51
N ALA A 39 -10.78 -2.96 4.39
CA ALA A 39 -12.20 -2.80 4.05
C ALA A 39 -12.42 -2.89 2.53
N PRO A 40 -13.67 -3.10 2.07
CA PRO A 40 -14.00 -2.95 0.66
C PRO A 40 -13.73 -1.54 0.14
N ALA A 41 -13.33 -1.44 -1.11
CA ALA A 41 -13.13 -0.20 -1.85
C ALA A 41 -13.90 -0.25 -3.19
N LYS A 42 -14.08 0.91 -3.82
CA LYS A 42 -14.85 1.05 -5.07
C LYS A 42 -14.31 0.11 -6.16
N GLY A 43 -15.23 -0.54 -6.87
CA GLY A 43 -14.91 -1.41 -8.01
C GLY A 43 -14.39 -2.79 -7.60
N ASN A 44 -14.97 -3.37 -6.54
CA ASN A 44 -14.59 -4.68 -5.99
C ASN A 44 -13.11 -4.76 -5.59
N ARG A 45 -12.56 -3.66 -5.09
CA ARG A 45 -11.18 -3.58 -4.63
C ARG A 45 -11.13 -3.67 -3.12
N ILE A 46 -9.93 -3.84 -2.58
CA ILE A 46 -9.72 -3.92 -1.14
C ILE A 46 -8.81 -2.78 -0.73
N LYS A 47 -9.21 -1.98 0.26
CA LYS A 47 -8.31 -1.03 0.91
C LYS A 47 -7.69 -1.68 2.14
N VAL A 48 -6.42 -1.40 2.37
CA VAL A 48 -5.64 -1.86 3.54
C VAL A 48 -4.96 -0.65 4.14
N TRP A 49 -5.04 -0.54 5.46
CA TRP A 49 -4.36 0.52 6.21
C TRP A 49 -3.11 -0.03 6.88
N TRP A 50 -2.03 0.73 6.73
CA TRP A 50 -0.71 0.44 7.29
C TRP A 50 -0.32 1.54 8.25
N ASN A 51 0.16 1.17 9.43
CA ASN A 51 0.58 2.10 10.45
C ASN A 51 2.06 1.94 10.79
N HIS A 52 2.69 3.02 11.22
CA HIS A 52 4.07 3.06 11.69
C HIS A 52 4.13 3.89 12.97
N SER A 53 5.11 3.64 13.85
CA SER A 53 5.27 4.40 15.10
C SER A 53 5.69 5.86 14.88
N SER A 54 6.41 6.11 13.78
CA SER A 54 7.07 7.39 13.49
C SER A 54 6.69 8.00 12.14
N PHE A 55 6.02 7.25 11.26
CA PHE A 55 5.66 7.70 9.92
C PHE A 55 4.15 7.81 9.78
N ARG A 56 3.70 8.60 8.80
CA ARG A 56 2.28 8.74 8.52
C ARG A 56 1.70 7.41 8.09
N ARG A 57 0.45 7.16 8.51
CA ARG A 57 -0.36 6.03 8.06
C ARG A 57 -0.41 6.00 6.52
N VAL A 58 -0.47 4.81 5.95
CA VAL A 58 -0.62 4.60 4.50
C VAL A 58 -1.93 3.88 4.25
N GLU A 59 -2.72 4.37 3.30
CA GLU A 59 -3.84 3.64 2.71
C GLU A 59 -3.39 3.07 1.37
N ALA A 60 -3.49 1.74 1.22
CA ALA A 60 -3.16 1.04 -0.01
C ALA A 60 -4.41 0.35 -0.58
N ILE A 61 -4.59 0.42 -1.90
CA ILE A 61 -5.69 -0.22 -2.62
C ILE A 61 -5.15 -1.40 -3.41
N TYR A 62 -5.75 -2.56 -3.19
CA TYR A 62 -5.42 -3.85 -3.79
C TYR A 62 -6.49 -4.25 -4.81
N SER A 63 -6.14 -5.15 -5.72
CA SER A 63 -7.08 -5.89 -6.56
C SER A 63 -8.03 -6.75 -5.73
N ALA A 64 -9.13 -7.20 -6.35
CA ALA A 64 -10.18 -7.99 -5.70
C ALA A 64 -9.65 -9.29 -5.05
N ASP A 65 -8.69 -9.92 -5.72
CA ASP A 65 -8.00 -11.15 -5.33
C ASP A 65 -6.78 -10.91 -4.42
N ARG A 66 -6.51 -9.64 -4.06
CA ARG A 66 -5.31 -9.20 -3.32
C ARG A 66 -3.98 -9.59 -3.99
N SER A 67 -3.94 -9.92 -5.28
CA SER A 67 -2.67 -10.26 -5.95
C SER A 67 -1.81 -9.03 -6.30
N LEU A 68 -2.42 -7.86 -6.45
CA LEU A 68 -1.76 -6.62 -6.88
C LEU A 68 -2.11 -5.42 -6.00
N VAL A 69 -1.14 -4.55 -5.78
CA VAL A 69 -1.33 -3.18 -5.25
C VAL A 69 -1.44 -2.21 -6.41
N ILE A 70 -2.51 -1.42 -6.37
CA ILE A 70 -2.93 -0.48 -7.43
C ILE A 70 -2.51 0.95 -7.11
N THR A 71 -2.56 1.32 -5.83
CA THR A 71 -2.11 2.62 -5.33
C THR A 71 -1.84 2.53 -3.84
N ALA A 72 -0.96 3.38 -3.34
CA ALA A 72 -0.76 3.58 -1.91
C ALA A 72 -0.42 5.05 -1.68
N TYR A 73 -0.92 5.65 -0.60
CA TYR A 73 -0.71 7.07 -0.30
C TYR A 73 -0.93 7.38 1.18
N HIS A 74 -0.44 8.54 1.61
CA HIS A 74 -0.77 9.09 2.93
C HIS A 74 -2.14 9.79 2.87
N PRO A 75 -3.16 9.30 3.61
CA PRO A 75 -4.51 9.85 3.58
C PRO A 75 -4.62 11.22 4.25
#